data_AF-A0A2V7UIE3-F1
#
_entry.id   AF-A0A2V7UIE3-F1
#
_cell.length_a   1.000
_cell.length_b   1.000
_cell.length_c   1.000
_cell.angle_alpha   90.00
_cell.angle_beta   90.00
_cell.angle_gamma   90.00
#
_symmetry.space_group_name_H-M   'P 1'
#
loop_
_entity.id
_entity.type
_entity.pdbx_description
1 polymer ?
#
loop_
_entity_poly.entity_id
_entity_poly.type
_entity_poly.pdbx_seq_one_letter_code
_entity_poly.pdbx_strand_id
1 'polypeptide(L)'
;FPTDAQILRDELRSIVQIIKSRYPNTRSVYLSSRTYAGYATSTLNPEPYAYQSGFAVKWLIEEQLSGSAALNFDPGKGPVMAPWLSWGPYLWADGLIPRSDGLTWACDDFQPTDGTHPSTSGRNKVAGLLLDFFKADPTTSRWFVDCFPGDPDTFAAPPEVLNLQVADAGGGVVTVSWESLDPVVGAGTLNDLVGGVVSQLRIDSGYARASCLATSLADTPFTDSRSGPPPGQATYYLVRGRNACGLGSYGSSNLTPDPRDSLDAGSPACP
;
A
#
# COMPACT_ATOMS: atom_id res chain seq x y z
N PHE A 1 -3.50 -28.81 25.45
CA PHE A 1 -3.69 -28.56 24.00
C PHE A 1 -4.39 -29.77 23.38
N PRO A 2 -5.43 -29.63 22.54
CA PRO A 2 -5.86 -28.40 21.84
C PRO A 2 -7.11 -27.69 22.40
N THR A 3 -7.67 -28.14 23.51
CA THR A 3 -9.01 -27.71 23.99
C THR A 3 -9.22 -26.19 24.04
N ASP A 4 -8.32 -25.42 24.65
CA ASP A 4 -8.50 -23.96 24.79
C ASP A 4 -8.46 -23.23 23.45
N ALA A 5 -7.59 -23.65 22.54
CA ALA A 5 -7.56 -23.13 21.17
C ALA A 5 -8.85 -23.43 20.40
N GLN A 6 -9.47 -24.60 20.63
CA GLN A 6 -10.77 -24.95 20.02
C GLN A 6 -11.90 -24.07 20.57
N ILE A 7 -11.91 -23.86 21.89
CA ILE A 7 -12.88 -22.96 22.55
C ILE A 7 -12.76 -21.56 21.97
N LEU A 8 -11.55 -20.99 21.94
CA LEU A 8 -11.33 -19.65 21.41
C LEU A 8 -11.67 -19.54 19.92
N ARG A 9 -11.39 -20.58 19.11
CA ARG A 9 -11.82 -20.61 17.70
C ARG A 9 -13.35 -20.50 17.60
N ASP A 10 -14.08 -21.24 18.42
CA ASP A 10 -15.54 -21.23 18.40
C ASP A 10 -16.11 -19.89 18.88
N GLU A 11 -15.49 -19.27 19.88
CA GLU A 11 -15.81 -17.90 20.32
C GLU A 11 -15.54 -16.87 19.22
N LEU A 12 -14.39 -16.96 18.54
CA LEU A 12 -14.06 -16.08 17.41
C LEU A 12 -15.05 -16.28 16.26
N ARG A 13 -15.51 -17.51 15.99
CA ARG A 13 -16.58 -17.79 15.01
C ARG A 13 -17.84 -17.00 15.37
N SER A 14 -18.28 -17.07 16.62
CA SER A 14 -19.44 -16.28 17.08
C SER A 14 -19.20 -14.78 16.96
N ILE A 15 -18.01 -14.28 17.30
CA ILE A 15 -17.67 -12.86 17.19
C ILE A 15 -17.77 -12.36 15.74
N VAL A 16 -17.20 -13.08 14.77
CA VAL A 16 -17.24 -12.62 13.36
C VAL A 16 -18.65 -12.69 12.76
N GLN A 17 -19.49 -13.63 13.22
CA GLN A 17 -20.91 -13.67 12.88
C GLN A 17 -21.68 -12.49 13.48
N ILE A 18 -21.40 -12.14 14.73
CA ILE A 18 -21.98 -10.96 15.39
C ILE A 18 -21.54 -9.69 14.68
N ILE A 19 -20.28 -9.57 14.29
CA ILE A 19 -19.77 -8.44 13.49
C ILE A 19 -20.58 -8.31 12.20
N LYS A 20 -20.78 -9.39 11.45
CA LYS A 20 -21.56 -9.34 10.20
C LYS A 20 -23.02 -8.94 10.44
N SER A 21 -23.62 -9.46 11.51
CA SER A 21 -25.01 -9.13 11.88
C SER A 21 -25.19 -7.67 12.29
N ARG A 22 -24.28 -7.12 13.10
CA ARG A 22 -24.38 -5.75 13.61
C ARG A 22 -23.84 -4.69 12.65
N TYR A 23 -22.88 -5.06 11.81
CA TYR A 23 -22.25 -4.19 10.83
C TYR A 23 -22.30 -4.85 9.45
N PRO A 24 -23.47 -4.85 8.77
CA PRO A 24 -23.69 -5.59 7.52
C PRO A 24 -22.73 -5.24 6.39
N ASN A 25 -22.19 -4.02 6.40
CA ASN A 25 -21.23 -3.52 5.42
C ASN A 25 -19.78 -3.96 5.68
N THR A 26 -19.50 -4.66 6.79
CA THR A 26 -18.16 -5.20 7.06
C THR A 26 -17.81 -6.23 5.99
N ARG A 27 -16.69 -5.98 5.30
CA ARG A 27 -16.18 -6.84 4.22
C ARG A 27 -15.06 -7.76 4.69
N SER A 28 -14.18 -7.28 5.56
CA SER A 28 -12.97 -7.98 5.99
C SER A 28 -12.74 -7.85 7.49
N VAL A 29 -12.17 -8.89 8.11
CA VAL A 29 -11.69 -8.90 9.49
C VAL A 29 -10.31 -9.54 9.55
N TYR A 30 -9.36 -8.86 10.22
CA TYR A 30 -8.00 -9.32 10.42
C TYR A 30 -7.80 -9.80 11.86
N LEU A 31 -7.39 -11.04 12.04
CA LEU A 31 -7.28 -11.69 13.34
C LEU A 31 -5.82 -11.77 13.77
N SER A 32 -5.49 -11.16 14.90
CA SER A 32 -4.16 -11.25 15.52
C SER A 32 -4.19 -12.23 16.70
N SER A 33 -3.07 -12.92 16.96
CA SER A 33 -2.90 -13.69 18.19
C SER A 33 -2.69 -12.76 19.39
N ARG A 34 -2.76 -13.33 20.59
CA ARG A 34 -2.37 -12.62 21.82
C ARG A 34 -0.84 -12.44 21.87
N THR A 35 -0.38 -11.40 22.54
CA THR A 35 1.02 -11.22 22.92
C THR A 35 1.47 -12.26 23.96
N TYR A 36 2.77 -12.35 24.21
CA TYR A 36 3.39 -13.25 25.19
C TYR A 36 2.77 -13.14 26.59
N ALA A 37 2.69 -14.26 27.33
CA ALA A 37 2.17 -14.28 28.71
C ALA A 37 3.12 -14.89 29.74
N GLY A 38 4.37 -15.19 29.39
CA GLY A 38 5.30 -15.90 30.29
C GLY A 38 5.70 -15.10 31.54
N TYR A 39 5.39 -13.80 31.59
CA TYR A 39 5.61 -12.95 32.77
C TYR A 39 4.37 -12.76 33.64
N ALA A 40 3.22 -13.31 33.24
CA ALA A 40 1.96 -13.12 33.94
C ALA A 40 2.03 -13.67 35.38
N THR A 41 1.63 -12.87 36.36
CA THR A 41 1.58 -13.26 37.77
C THR A 41 0.17 -13.68 38.23
N SER A 42 -0.81 -13.65 37.31
CA SER A 42 -2.21 -14.01 37.55
C SER A 42 -2.69 -15.11 36.60
N THR A 43 -3.85 -15.70 36.90
CA THR A 43 -4.48 -16.74 36.07
C THR A 43 -5.43 -16.16 35.02
N LEU A 44 -5.29 -14.88 34.65
CA LEU A 44 -6.21 -14.22 33.72
C LEU A 44 -6.18 -14.84 32.31
N ASN A 45 -4.99 -14.89 31.70
CA ASN A 45 -4.76 -15.54 30.41
C ASN A 45 -3.27 -15.94 30.28
N PRO A 46 -2.77 -16.85 31.14
CA PRO A 46 -1.36 -17.24 31.18
C PRO A 46 -0.95 -18.09 29.97
N GLU A 47 0.34 -18.38 29.86
CA GLU A 47 0.79 -19.50 29.01
C GLU A 47 0.27 -20.83 29.58
N PRO A 48 -0.12 -21.80 28.73
CA PRO A 48 0.02 -21.81 27.27
C PRO A 48 -1.18 -21.22 26.50
N TYR A 49 -2.15 -20.56 27.13
CA TYR A 49 -3.34 -20.06 26.43
C TYR A 49 -2.99 -18.95 25.41
N ALA A 50 -2.06 -18.07 25.78
CA ALA A 50 -1.60 -17.01 24.90
C ALA A 50 -0.92 -17.56 23.64
N TYR A 51 0.01 -18.51 23.78
CA TYR A 51 0.58 -19.25 22.65
C TYR A 51 -0.50 -19.97 21.82
N GLN A 52 -1.44 -20.63 22.49
CA GLN A 52 -2.52 -21.37 21.84
C GLN A 52 -3.48 -20.49 21.02
N SER A 53 -3.58 -19.19 21.32
CA SER A 53 -4.43 -18.26 20.56
C SER A 53 -4.07 -18.18 19.07
N GLY A 54 -2.79 -18.38 18.72
CA GLY A 54 -2.36 -18.47 17.33
C GLY A 54 -3.01 -19.61 16.55
N PHE A 55 -3.21 -20.76 17.21
CA PHE A 55 -3.91 -21.91 16.63
C PHE A 55 -5.40 -21.67 16.46
N ALA A 56 -6.03 -20.94 17.39
CA ALA A 56 -7.44 -20.57 17.27
C ALA A 56 -7.69 -19.72 16.01
N VAL A 57 -6.85 -18.69 15.79
CA VAL A 57 -6.88 -17.86 14.57
C VAL A 57 -6.65 -18.72 13.33
N LYS A 58 -5.62 -19.57 13.34
CA LYS A 58 -5.30 -20.48 12.23
C LYS A 58 -6.51 -21.32 11.82
N TRP A 59 -7.09 -22.02 12.78
CA TRP A 59 -8.16 -22.97 12.53
C TRP A 59 -9.46 -22.30 12.12
N LEU A 60 -9.73 -21.07 12.59
CA LEU A 60 -10.89 -20.31 12.13
C LEU A 60 -10.77 -19.92 10.65
N ILE A 61 -9.58 -19.46 10.23
CA ILE A 61 -9.32 -19.10 8.83
C ILE A 61 -9.37 -20.36 7.96
N GLU A 62 -8.75 -21.46 8.37
CA GLU A 62 -8.82 -22.75 7.66
C GLU A 62 -10.26 -23.26 7.51
N GLU A 63 -11.09 -23.10 8.55
CA GLU A 63 -12.51 -23.43 8.48
C GLU A 63 -13.24 -22.61 7.41
N GLN A 64 -13.01 -21.29 7.34
CA GLN A 64 -13.60 -20.47 6.28
C GLN A 64 -13.11 -20.90 4.88
N LEU A 65 -11.81 -21.15 4.72
CA LEU A 65 -11.21 -21.58 3.46
C LEU A 65 -11.71 -22.95 2.99
N SER A 66 -12.07 -23.84 3.94
CA SER A 66 -12.68 -25.14 3.64
C SER A 66 -14.15 -25.05 3.18
N GLY A 67 -14.74 -23.86 3.15
CA GLY A 67 -16.12 -23.64 2.69
C GLY A 67 -17.18 -23.83 3.76
N SER A 68 -16.85 -23.64 5.04
CA SER A 68 -17.83 -23.70 6.13
C SER A 68 -18.98 -22.73 5.89
N ALA A 69 -20.21 -23.25 5.86
CA ALA A 69 -21.42 -22.43 5.72
C ALA A 69 -21.56 -21.41 6.86
N ALA A 70 -21.06 -21.74 8.06
CA ALA A 70 -21.09 -20.86 9.23
C ALA A 70 -20.18 -19.62 9.09
N LEU A 71 -19.21 -19.67 8.16
CA LEU A 71 -18.25 -18.59 7.89
C LEU A 71 -18.30 -18.13 6.43
N ASN A 72 -19.37 -18.46 5.70
CA ASN A 72 -19.48 -18.08 4.30
C ASN A 72 -19.44 -16.55 4.14
N PHE A 73 -18.51 -16.07 3.31
CA PHE A 73 -18.37 -14.64 2.96
C PHE A 73 -18.83 -14.36 1.52
N ASP A 74 -19.07 -15.40 0.71
CA ASP A 74 -19.38 -15.32 -0.71
C ASP A 74 -20.90 -15.48 -0.94
N PRO A 75 -21.61 -14.44 -1.42
CA PRO A 75 -23.05 -14.52 -1.67
C PRO A 75 -23.41 -15.52 -2.78
N GLY A 76 -22.46 -15.89 -3.66
CA GLY A 76 -22.65 -16.93 -4.67
C GLY A 76 -22.67 -18.35 -4.11
N LYS A 77 -22.26 -18.55 -2.85
CA LYS A 77 -22.21 -19.85 -2.16
C LYS A 77 -23.26 -20.02 -1.07
N GLY A 78 -24.17 -19.05 -0.91
CA GLY A 78 -25.25 -19.07 0.07
C GLY A 78 -25.30 -17.81 0.94
N PRO A 79 -26.05 -17.83 2.06
CA PRO A 79 -26.12 -16.71 2.98
C PRO A 79 -24.73 -16.29 3.47
N VAL A 80 -24.46 -14.98 3.48
CA VAL A 80 -23.22 -14.43 4.02
C VAL A 80 -23.31 -14.39 5.54
N MET A 81 -22.55 -15.25 6.21
CA MET A 81 -22.58 -15.44 7.66
C MET A 81 -21.44 -14.73 8.39
N ALA A 82 -20.33 -14.43 7.70
CA ALA A 82 -19.18 -13.72 8.25
C ALA A 82 -18.53 -12.82 7.19
N PRO A 83 -17.71 -11.81 7.57
CA PRO A 83 -16.82 -11.13 6.64
C PRO A 83 -15.73 -12.10 6.15
N TRP A 84 -15.00 -11.72 5.10
CA TRP A 84 -13.77 -12.41 4.73
C TRP A 84 -12.75 -12.29 5.87
N LEU A 85 -12.12 -13.40 6.25
CA LEU A 85 -11.20 -13.49 7.36
C LEU A 85 -9.77 -13.65 6.84
N SER A 86 -8.86 -12.91 7.45
CA SER A 86 -7.43 -13.04 7.18
C SER A 86 -6.61 -12.88 8.45
N TRP A 87 -5.33 -13.21 8.33
CA TRP A 87 -4.34 -12.99 9.37
C TRP A 87 -4.10 -11.49 9.55
N GLY A 88 -4.15 -11.01 10.78
CA GLY A 88 -3.48 -9.78 11.18
C GLY A 88 -2.01 -10.06 11.53
N PRO A 89 -1.29 -9.08 12.09
CA PRO A 89 0.06 -9.32 12.59
C PRO A 89 0.03 -10.42 13.66
N TYR A 90 0.94 -11.39 13.54
CA TYR A 90 1.12 -12.39 14.59
C TYR A 90 1.94 -11.78 15.73
N LEU A 91 1.30 -11.55 16.87
CA LEU A 91 1.84 -10.75 17.98
C LEU A 91 2.63 -11.57 19.00
N TRP A 92 2.55 -12.90 18.94
CA TRP A 92 3.24 -13.77 19.88
C TRP A 92 4.70 -14.01 19.47
N ALA A 93 5.61 -13.91 20.45
CA ALA A 93 6.99 -14.38 20.39
C ALA A 93 7.39 -14.88 21.79
N ASP A 94 8.39 -15.77 21.87
CA ASP A 94 8.76 -16.45 23.13
C ASP A 94 9.67 -15.60 24.01
N GLY A 95 9.10 -14.57 24.64
CA GLY A 95 9.84 -13.66 25.50
C GLY A 95 11.04 -13.05 24.78
N LEU A 96 12.24 -13.24 25.33
CA LEU A 96 13.49 -12.73 24.75
C LEU A 96 14.08 -13.62 23.65
N ILE A 97 13.48 -14.78 23.35
CA ILE A 97 13.88 -15.61 22.20
C ILE A 97 13.25 -14.96 20.95
N PRO A 98 14.07 -14.44 20.01
CA PRO A 98 13.54 -13.76 18.85
C PRO A 98 12.77 -14.73 17.95
N ARG A 99 11.59 -14.30 17.51
CA ARG A 99 10.92 -14.90 16.35
C ARG A 99 11.79 -14.68 15.10
N SER A 100 11.50 -15.38 14.01
CA SER A 100 12.23 -15.28 12.73
C SER A 100 12.36 -13.85 12.17
N ASP A 101 11.51 -12.93 12.59
CA ASP A 101 11.54 -11.50 12.21
C ASP A 101 12.16 -10.59 13.29
N GLY A 102 12.74 -11.16 14.34
CA GLY A 102 13.37 -10.44 15.44
C GLY A 102 12.42 -9.98 16.55
N LEU A 103 11.10 -10.24 16.45
CA LEU A 103 10.16 -9.85 17.51
C LEU A 103 10.51 -10.56 18.83
N THR A 104 10.59 -9.77 19.90
CA THR A 104 10.77 -10.21 21.29
C THR A 104 9.86 -9.43 22.22
N TRP A 105 9.59 -10.02 23.39
CA TRP A 105 8.83 -9.46 24.50
C TRP A 105 9.71 -9.46 25.76
N ALA A 106 10.11 -8.27 26.22
CA ALA A 106 10.81 -8.12 27.50
C ALA A 106 9.80 -7.98 28.65
N CYS A 107 10.22 -8.23 29.89
CA CYS A 107 9.37 -7.98 31.06
C CYS A 107 8.81 -6.55 31.08
N ASP A 108 9.64 -5.57 30.70
CA ASP A 108 9.29 -4.14 30.67
C ASP A 108 8.23 -3.78 29.62
N ASP A 109 7.93 -4.69 28.68
CA ASP A 109 6.81 -4.53 27.76
C ASP A 109 5.45 -4.81 28.42
N PHE A 110 5.43 -5.25 29.68
CA PHE A 110 4.24 -5.52 30.47
C PHE A 110 4.18 -4.67 31.74
N GLN A 111 2.99 -4.55 32.32
CA GLN A 111 2.82 -3.86 33.60
C GLN A 111 3.56 -4.63 34.70
N PRO A 112 4.39 -3.96 35.52
CA PRO A 112 5.13 -4.63 36.58
C PRO A 112 4.21 -5.19 37.68
N THR A 113 2.96 -4.72 37.74
CA THR A 113 1.96 -5.18 38.71
C THR A 113 1.36 -6.54 38.40
N ASP A 114 1.32 -6.95 37.13
CA ASP A 114 0.63 -8.18 36.72
C ASP A 114 1.34 -9.02 35.63
N GLY A 115 2.35 -8.46 34.96
CA GLY A 115 3.08 -9.10 33.86
C GLY A 115 2.18 -9.57 32.70
N THR A 116 0.96 -9.06 32.62
CA THR A 116 -0.12 -9.52 31.75
C THR A 116 -0.56 -8.41 30.80
N HIS A 117 -0.83 -7.22 31.33
CA HIS A 117 -1.25 -6.09 30.52
C HIS A 117 -0.02 -5.41 29.88
N PRO A 118 -0.08 -4.97 28.62
CA PRO A 118 1.02 -4.24 28.01
C PRO A 118 1.34 -2.93 28.77
N SER A 119 2.63 -2.65 28.93
CA SER A 119 3.14 -1.35 29.38
C SER A 119 2.99 -0.30 28.25
N THR A 120 3.49 0.91 28.46
CA THR A 120 3.59 1.88 27.34
C THR A 120 4.51 1.36 26.23
N SER A 121 5.64 0.70 26.57
CA SER A 121 6.52 0.07 25.59
C SER A 121 5.80 -1.02 24.81
N GLY A 122 5.11 -1.93 25.50
CA GLY A 122 4.38 -3.01 24.85
C GLY A 122 3.24 -2.51 23.96
N ARG A 123 2.48 -1.49 24.39
CA ARG A 123 1.44 -0.86 23.56
C ARG A 123 2.01 -0.25 22.28
N ASN A 124 3.11 0.48 22.38
CA ASN A 124 3.78 1.07 21.22
C ASN A 124 4.30 -0.01 20.25
N LYS A 125 4.82 -1.12 20.79
CA LYS A 125 5.26 -2.27 20.00
C LYS A 125 4.10 -2.91 19.23
N VAL A 126 2.96 -3.17 19.88
CA VAL A 126 1.75 -3.68 19.20
C VAL A 126 1.24 -2.69 18.16
N ALA A 127 1.19 -1.39 18.48
CA ALA A 127 0.74 -0.37 17.55
C ALA A 127 1.64 -0.28 16.30
N GLY A 128 2.97 -0.40 16.47
CA GLY A 128 3.92 -0.48 15.36
C GLY A 128 3.66 -1.69 14.46
N LEU A 129 3.53 -2.89 15.05
CA LEU A 129 3.22 -4.12 14.29
C LEU A 129 1.91 -4.01 13.51
N LEU A 130 0.87 -3.42 14.10
CA LEU A 130 -0.40 -3.17 13.41
C LEU A 130 -0.25 -2.15 12.28
N LEU A 131 0.43 -1.03 12.53
CA LEU A 131 0.63 0.01 11.53
C LEU A 131 1.43 -0.51 10.33
N ASP A 132 2.49 -1.26 10.59
CA ASP A 132 3.33 -1.87 9.55
C ASP A 132 2.52 -2.88 8.73
N PHE A 133 1.72 -3.73 9.40
CA PHE A 133 0.81 -4.65 8.73
C PHE A 133 -0.17 -3.91 7.80
N PHE A 134 -0.88 -2.91 8.31
CA PHE A 134 -1.90 -2.22 7.52
C PHE A 134 -1.30 -1.45 6.34
N LYS A 135 -0.07 -0.94 6.45
CA LYS A 135 0.65 -0.27 5.37
C LYS A 135 1.20 -1.21 4.30
N ALA A 136 1.57 -2.44 4.68
CA ALA A 136 2.35 -3.33 3.81
C ALA A 136 1.55 -4.51 3.26
N ASP A 137 0.52 -4.99 3.96
CA ASP A 137 -0.20 -6.19 3.53
C ASP A 137 -0.99 -5.90 2.23
N PRO A 138 -0.90 -6.76 1.19
CA PRO A 138 -1.60 -6.57 -0.08
C PRO A 138 -3.13 -6.44 0.04
N THR A 139 -3.71 -6.93 1.15
CA THR A 139 -5.14 -6.93 1.41
C THR A 139 -5.60 -5.69 2.20
N THR A 140 -4.66 -4.90 2.73
CA THR A 140 -4.93 -3.68 3.48
C THR A 140 -4.39 -2.41 2.85
N SER A 141 -3.16 -2.46 2.34
CA SER A 141 -2.38 -1.31 1.88
C SER A 141 -3.20 -0.41 0.95
N ARG A 142 -3.86 -0.99 -0.05
CA ARG A 142 -4.64 -0.26 -1.06
C ARG A 142 -5.70 0.69 -0.52
N TRP A 143 -6.33 0.38 0.61
CA TRP A 143 -7.32 1.28 1.23
C TRP A 143 -6.79 1.97 2.48
N PHE A 144 -5.75 1.44 3.12
CA PHE A 144 -5.20 2.01 4.34
C PHE A 144 -4.27 3.20 4.06
N VAL A 145 -3.49 3.15 2.98
CA VAL A 145 -2.62 4.25 2.54
C VAL A 145 -3.24 5.08 1.41
N ASP A 146 -4.52 4.82 1.12
CA ASP A 146 -5.28 5.57 0.12
C ASP A 146 -5.40 7.04 0.54
N CYS A 147 -4.84 7.92 -0.28
CA CYS A 147 -4.88 9.36 -0.07
C CYS A 147 -6.21 10.00 -0.51
N PHE A 148 -7.02 9.33 -1.33
CA PHE A 148 -8.32 9.83 -1.75
C PHE A 148 -9.41 8.72 -1.77
N PRO A 149 -9.81 8.21 -0.58
CA PRO A 149 -10.74 7.07 -0.47
C PRO A 149 -12.15 7.26 -1.06
N GLY A 150 -12.50 8.48 -1.46
CA GLY A 150 -13.77 8.81 -2.10
C GLY A 150 -13.78 8.53 -3.60
N ASP A 151 -12.62 8.28 -4.21
CA ASP A 151 -12.45 8.07 -5.64
C ASP A 151 -11.67 6.77 -5.90
N PRO A 152 -12.31 5.69 -6.35
CA PRO A 152 -11.60 4.42 -6.61
C PRO A 152 -10.58 4.54 -7.74
N ASP A 153 -10.64 5.60 -8.56
CA ASP A 153 -9.72 5.82 -9.67
C ASP A 153 -8.50 6.68 -9.26
N THR A 154 -8.37 7.07 -7.99
CA THR A 154 -7.23 7.82 -7.47
C THR A 154 -6.88 7.39 -6.04
N PHE A 155 -5.74 6.75 -5.82
CA PHE A 155 -5.41 6.21 -4.48
C PHE A 155 -3.97 6.47 -3.98
N ALA A 156 -3.10 7.06 -4.80
CA ALA A 156 -1.77 7.47 -4.37
C ALA A 156 -1.28 8.69 -5.17
N ALA A 157 -0.33 9.45 -4.62
CA ALA A 157 0.34 10.50 -5.38
C ALA A 157 1.20 9.87 -6.50
N PRO A 158 1.19 10.42 -7.73
CA PRO A 158 1.94 9.84 -8.85
C PRO A 158 3.44 9.75 -8.57
N PRO A 159 4.07 8.58 -8.73
CA PRO A 159 5.52 8.47 -8.69
C PRO A 159 6.15 9.05 -9.97
N GLU A 160 7.49 9.06 -10.03
CA GLU A 160 8.21 9.30 -11.28
C GLU A 160 7.76 8.29 -12.34
N VAL A 161 7.39 8.78 -13.53
CA VAL A 161 6.98 7.94 -14.65
C VAL A 161 8.20 7.32 -15.30
N LEU A 162 8.18 6.00 -15.46
CA LEU A 162 9.30 5.22 -15.99
C LEU A 162 9.04 4.71 -17.40
N ASN A 163 10.10 4.17 -18.01
CA ASN A 163 10.06 3.47 -19.29
C ASN A 163 9.49 4.32 -20.44
N LEU A 164 9.81 5.62 -20.48
CA LEU A 164 9.48 6.47 -21.63
C LEU A 164 10.22 5.97 -22.88
N GLN A 165 9.47 5.75 -23.95
CA GLN A 165 9.95 5.31 -25.26
C GLN A 165 9.48 6.27 -26.34
N VAL A 166 10.28 6.38 -27.39
CA VAL A 166 9.96 7.17 -28.58
C VAL A 166 10.11 6.27 -29.79
N ALA A 167 9.06 6.14 -30.58
CA ALA A 167 9.04 5.33 -31.80
C ALA A 167 8.64 6.19 -33.01
N ASP A 168 9.23 5.90 -34.16
CA ASP A 168 8.81 6.50 -35.44
C ASP A 168 7.45 5.94 -35.85
N ALA A 169 6.47 6.84 -36.04
CA ALA A 169 5.13 6.50 -36.51
C ALA A 169 4.98 6.62 -38.03
N GLY A 170 6.05 7.04 -38.73
CA GLY A 170 6.06 7.31 -40.16
C GLY A 170 5.66 8.75 -40.49
N GLY A 171 6.07 9.23 -41.67
CA GLY A 171 5.71 10.57 -42.15
C GLY A 171 6.29 11.72 -41.32
N GLY A 172 7.33 11.47 -40.52
CA GLY A 172 7.95 12.45 -39.62
C GLY A 172 7.21 12.65 -38.29
N VAL A 173 6.22 11.81 -38.00
CA VAL A 173 5.49 11.77 -36.73
C VAL A 173 6.15 10.78 -35.79
N VAL A 174 6.19 11.10 -34.49
CA VAL A 174 6.69 10.16 -33.48
C VAL A 174 5.63 9.86 -32.43
N THR A 175 5.65 8.62 -31.93
CA THR A 175 4.84 8.17 -30.81
C THR A 175 5.71 8.17 -29.57
N VAL A 176 5.26 8.87 -28.53
CA VAL A 176 5.89 8.90 -27.20
C VAL A 176 5.02 8.08 -26.26
N SER A 177 5.56 6.99 -25.73
CA SER A 177 4.86 6.10 -24.79
C SER A 177 5.62 5.99 -23.48
N TRP A 178 4.95 5.60 -22.40
CA TRP A 178 5.55 5.33 -21.09
C TRP A 178 4.78 4.21 -20.37
N GLU A 179 5.25 3.79 -19.20
CA GLU A 179 4.52 2.84 -18.36
C GLU A 179 3.30 3.51 -17.70
N SER A 180 2.11 2.98 -17.97
CA SER A 180 0.84 3.53 -17.46
C SER A 180 0.83 3.56 -15.93
N LEU A 181 0.31 4.66 -15.38
CA LEU A 181 0.16 4.88 -13.95
C LEU A 181 -1.15 4.31 -13.39
N ASP A 182 -2.09 3.91 -14.24
CA ASP A 182 -3.38 3.32 -13.88
C ASP A 182 -3.26 2.19 -12.83
N PRO A 183 -2.40 1.16 -13.01
CA PRO A 183 -2.27 0.08 -12.03
C PRO A 183 -1.53 0.50 -10.75
N VAL A 184 -0.90 1.68 -10.73
CA VAL A 184 0.00 2.13 -9.66
C VAL A 184 -0.64 3.17 -8.74
N VAL A 185 -1.41 4.11 -9.31
CA VAL A 185 -2.00 5.24 -8.57
C VAL A 185 -3.46 5.55 -8.98
N GLY A 186 -4.00 4.77 -9.93
CA GLY A 186 -5.39 4.81 -10.36
C GLY A 186 -5.59 5.51 -11.70
N ALA A 187 -6.62 5.07 -12.43
CA ALA A 187 -6.94 5.48 -13.81
C ALA A 187 -7.46 6.93 -13.95
N GLY A 188 -7.73 7.61 -12.84
CA GLY A 188 -8.03 9.04 -12.79
C GLY A 188 -6.78 9.91 -12.87
N THR A 189 -5.58 9.31 -12.86
CA THR A 189 -4.32 10.04 -12.96
C THR A 189 -4.12 10.59 -14.37
N LEU A 190 -3.87 11.90 -14.45
CA LEU A 190 -3.58 12.57 -15.71
C LEU A 190 -2.08 12.78 -15.87
N ASN A 191 -1.62 12.82 -17.11
CA ASN A 191 -0.22 13.01 -17.46
C ASN A 191 0.01 14.35 -18.14
N ASP A 192 1.09 15.03 -17.76
CA ASP A 192 1.60 16.21 -18.44
C ASP A 192 2.90 15.84 -19.17
N LEU A 193 2.99 16.18 -20.46
CA LEU A 193 4.14 15.90 -21.31
C LEU A 193 4.80 17.21 -21.72
N VAL A 194 6.09 17.33 -21.43
CA VAL A 194 6.94 18.45 -21.87
C VAL A 194 8.06 17.94 -22.76
N GLY A 195 8.60 18.86 -23.55
CA GLY A 195 9.77 18.57 -24.35
C GLY A 195 10.43 19.82 -24.89
N GLY A 196 11.56 19.60 -25.55
CA GLY A 196 12.36 20.68 -26.12
C GLY A 196 13.54 20.12 -26.91
N VAL A 197 14.46 20.99 -27.31
CA VAL A 197 15.62 20.60 -28.12
C VAL A 197 16.85 20.43 -27.23
N VAL A 198 17.62 19.37 -27.44
CA VAL A 198 18.80 19.02 -26.63
C VAL A 198 19.90 20.08 -26.70
N SER A 199 20.03 20.80 -27.81
CA SER A 199 20.99 21.92 -27.89
C SER A 199 20.66 23.06 -26.92
N GLN A 200 19.37 23.32 -26.68
CA GLN A 200 18.91 24.33 -25.72
C GLN A 200 19.13 23.87 -24.28
N LEU A 201 18.87 22.59 -23.98
CA LEU A 201 19.21 21.97 -22.68
C LEU A 201 20.67 22.20 -22.31
N ARG A 202 21.58 21.99 -23.27
CA ARG A 202 23.01 22.18 -23.05
C ARG A 202 23.38 23.63 -22.79
N ILE A 203 22.77 24.57 -23.51
CA ILE A 203 23.02 26.01 -23.32
C ILE A 203 22.51 26.46 -21.95
N ASP A 204 21.32 26.00 -21.54
CA ASP A 204 20.70 26.41 -20.28
C ASP A 204 21.31 25.68 -19.07
N SER A 205 22.02 24.56 -19.30
CA SER A 205 22.38 23.61 -18.24
C SER A 205 21.18 23.19 -17.39
N GLY A 206 20.00 23.08 -18.03
CA GLY A 206 18.73 22.84 -17.38
C GLY A 206 17.54 22.97 -18.33
N TYR A 207 16.32 22.98 -17.79
CA TYR A 207 15.08 22.85 -18.55
C TYR A 207 14.32 24.17 -18.73
N ALA A 208 15.01 25.32 -18.64
CA ALA A 208 14.39 26.65 -18.67
C ALA A 208 13.59 26.95 -19.96
N ARG A 209 13.93 26.27 -21.07
CA ARG A 209 13.22 26.37 -22.36
C ARG A 209 12.38 25.12 -22.70
N ALA A 210 12.05 24.29 -21.71
CA ALA A 210 11.06 23.24 -21.90
C ALA A 210 9.71 23.84 -22.30
N SER A 211 9.01 23.18 -23.22
CA SER A 211 7.69 23.59 -23.70
C SER A 211 6.65 22.52 -23.37
N CYS A 212 5.43 22.95 -23.06
CA CYS A 212 4.30 22.02 -22.99
C CYS A 212 4.05 21.39 -24.35
N LEU A 213 3.97 20.06 -24.38
CA LEU A 213 3.51 19.33 -25.56
C LEU A 213 2.05 18.93 -25.39
N ALA A 214 1.69 18.48 -24.19
CA ALA A 214 0.34 18.14 -23.82
C ALA A 214 0.15 18.18 -22.30
N THR A 215 -1.08 18.45 -21.87
CA THR A 215 -1.52 18.42 -20.48
C THR A 215 -2.80 17.63 -20.40
N SER A 216 -3.11 17.10 -19.22
CA SER A 216 -4.37 16.38 -18.98
C SER A 216 -4.52 15.14 -19.88
N LEU A 217 -3.42 14.50 -20.26
CA LEU A 217 -3.47 13.25 -21.02
C LEU A 217 -3.99 12.14 -20.10
N ALA A 218 -5.03 11.43 -20.54
CA ALA A 218 -5.58 10.32 -19.76
C ALA A 218 -4.54 9.20 -19.58
N ASP A 219 -3.88 8.78 -20.67
CA ASP A 219 -2.82 7.76 -20.60
C ASP A 219 -1.86 7.86 -21.80
N THR A 220 -0.87 6.97 -21.83
CA THR A 220 0.03 6.65 -22.95
C THR A 220 -0.71 5.95 -24.11
N PRO A 221 -0.28 6.10 -25.37
CA PRO A 221 0.79 6.97 -25.86
C PRO A 221 0.30 8.35 -26.33
N PHE A 222 1.23 9.29 -26.49
CA PHE A 222 1.02 10.57 -27.15
C PHE A 222 1.64 10.59 -28.55
N THR A 223 0.94 11.16 -29.53
CA THR A 223 1.46 11.35 -30.90
C THR A 223 1.96 12.78 -31.08
N ASP A 224 3.27 12.94 -31.25
CA ASP A 224 3.89 14.23 -31.59
C ASP A 224 4.00 14.39 -33.11
N SER A 225 3.20 15.30 -33.65
CA SER A 225 3.14 15.63 -35.08
C SER A 225 3.97 16.86 -35.46
N ARG A 226 4.76 17.43 -34.54
CA ARG A 226 5.67 18.52 -34.86
C ARG A 226 6.74 18.03 -35.83
N SER A 227 7.25 18.95 -36.65
CA SER A 227 8.39 18.63 -37.52
C SER A 227 9.58 18.18 -36.69
N GLY A 228 10.21 17.08 -37.10
CA GLY A 228 11.41 16.57 -36.46
C GLY A 228 12.56 17.60 -36.40
N PRO A 229 13.50 17.41 -35.47
CA PRO A 229 14.64 18.31 -35.34
C PRO A 229 15.53 18.27 -36.60
N PRO A 230 16.18 19.38 -37.00
CA PRO A 230 17.14 19.40 -38.10
C PRO A 230 18.27 18.38 -37.91
N PRO A 231 19.00 17.98 -38.98
CA PRO A 231 20.17 17.11 -38.85
C PRO A 231 21.16 17.62 -37.79
N GLY A 232 21.55 16.73 -36.86
CA GLY A 232 22.44 17.07 -35.74
C GLY A 232 21.75 17.66 -34.51
N GLN A 233 20.43 17.83 -34.54
CA GLN A 233 19.61 18.19 -33.39
C GLN A 233 18.82 16.97 -32.89
N ALA A 234 18.43 17.00 -31.62
CA ALA A 234 17.59 15.98 -31.00
C ALA A 234 16.53 16.63 -30.12
N THR A 235 15.36 15.99 -30.02
CA THR A 235 14.28 16.38 -29.12
C THR A 235 14.32 15.48 -27.89
N TYR A 236 14.01 16.04 -26.73
CA TYR A 236 13.78 15.27 -25.50
C TYR A 236 12.31 15.38 -25.08
N TYR A 237 11.87 14.39 -24.31
CA TYR A 237 10.53 14.32 -23.73
C TYR A 237 10.66 14.00 -22.23
N LEU A 238 9.84 14.63 -21.41
CA LEU A 238 9.65 14.28 -20.00
C LEU A 238 8.16 14.24 -19.71
N VAL A 239 7.75 13.29 -18.90
CA VAL A 239 6.35 13.10 -18.51
C VAL A 239 6.27 13.03 -16.99
N ARG A 240 5.19 13.59 -16.43
CA ARG A 240 4.83 13.44 -15.02
C ARG A 240 3.35 13.11 -14.89
N GLY A 241 2.99 12.39 -13.83
CA GLY A 241 1.60 12.22 -13.43
C GLY A 241 1.11 13.33 -12.48
N ARG A 242 -0.19 13.58 -12.48
CA ARG A 242 -0.88 14.42 -11.49
C ARG A 242 -2.28 13.91 -11.19
N ASN A 243 -2.68 13.99 -9.93
CA ASN A 243 -4.04 13.66 -9.49
C ASN A 243 -4.38 14.41 -8.20
N ALA A 244 -5.52 14.11 -7.59
CA ALA A 244 -5.98 14.76 -6.35
C ALA A 244 -5.03 14.53 -5.14
N CYS A 245 -4.21 13.48 -5.19
CA CYS A 245 -3.27 13.15 -4.13
C CYS A 245 -1.93 13.88 -4.25
N GLY A 246 -1.60 14.42 -5.41
CA GLY A 246 -0.39 15.20 -5.59
C GLY A 246 0.10 15.31 -7.04
N LEU A 247 1.28 15.91 -7.17
CA LEU A 247 2.03 16.05 -8.40
C LEU A 247 3.25 15.14 -8.35
N GLY A 248 3.46 14.33 -9.39
CA GLY A 248 4.73 13.65 -9.64
C GLY A 248 5.77 14.62 -10.20
N SER A 249 7.04 14.22 -10.21
CA SER A 249 8.12 14.96 -10.86
C SER A 249 8.30 14.56 -12.32
N TYR A 250 9.01 15.39 -13.09
CA TYR A 250 9.55 15.06 -14.42
C TYR A 250 10.86 14.24 -14.34
N GLY A 251 11.05 13.55 -13.21
CA GLY A 251 12.21 12.73 -12.89
C GLY A 251 13.26 13.42 -12.04
N SER A 252 14.25 12.63 -11.60
CA SER A 252 15.25 13.06 -10.62
C SER A 252 16.69 12.92 -11.14
N SER A 253 17.64 13.60 -10.52
CA SER A 253 19.07 13.55 -10.81
C SER A 253 19.89 13.48 -9.53
N ASN A 254 21.19 13.18 -9.66
CA ASN A 254 22.15 13.24 -8.56
C ASN A 254 22.82 14.62 -8.41
N LEU A 255 22.37 15.63 -9.17
CA LEU A 255 22.89 16.99 -9.09
C LEU A 255 22.19 17.77 -7.98
N THR A 256 22.85 18.81 -7.47
CA THR A 256 22.26 19.68 -6.44
C THR A 256 22.61 21.15 -6.75
N PRO A 257 21.62 22.02 -7.03
CA PRO A 257 20.17 21.71 -7.14
C PRO A 257 19.86 20.79 -8.34
N ASP A 258 18.69 20.12 -8.33
CA ASP A 258 18.26 19.33 -9.49
C ASP A 258 17.90 20.29 -10.64
N PRO A 259 18.43 20.11 -11.86
CA PRO A 259 18.10 20.97 -12.99
C PRO A 259 16.60 20.99 -13.36
N ARG A 260 15.80 20.05 -12.86
CA ARG A 260 14.34 19.95 -13.07
C ARG A 260 13.52 20.56 -11.95
N ASP A 261 14.12 21.00 -10.83
CA ASP A 261 13.38 21.57 -9.69
C ASP A 261 12.44 22.72 -10.13
N SER A 262 12.91 23.59 -11.04
CA SER A 262 12.09 24.68 -11.59
C SER A 262 10.94 24.21 -12.46
N LEU A 263 11.12 23.09 -13.16
CA LEU A 263 10.11 22.47 -14.02
C LEU A 263 9.04 21.76 -13.16
N ASP A 264 9.47 21.10 -12.08
CA ASP A 264 8.59 20.43 -11.12
C ASP A 264 7.75 21.42 -10.31
N ALA A 265 8.31 22.60 -10.00
CA ALA A 265 7.60 23.68 -9.30
C ALA A 265 6.44 24.29 -10.10
N GLY A 266 6.33 24.02 -11.41
CA GLY A 266 5.26 24.53 -12.27
C GLY A 266 3.90 23.92 -11.94
N SER A 267 2.95 24.74 -11.47
CA SER A 267 1.57 24.35 -11.11
C SER A 267 0.54 25.22 -11.85
N PRO A 268 -0.46 24.65 -12.56
CA PRO A 268 -0.43 23.46 -13.41
C PRO A 268 -0.90 23.75 -14.86
N ALA A 269 -0.13 23.31 -15.86
CA ALA A 269 -0.55 22.67 -17.12
C ALA A 269 0.63 22.47 -18.10
N CYS A 270 1.85 22.14 -17.60
CA CYS A 270 3.19 22.40 -18.17
C CYS A 270 3.74 23.81 -17.82
N PRO A 271 5.08 24.07 -17.90
CA PRO A 271 5.70 25.34 -17.50
C PRO A 271 5.13 26.59 -18.16
#